data_AF-A0A2V5MY03-F1
#
_entry.id   AF-A0A2V5MY03-F1
#
_cell.length_a   1.000
_cell.length_b   1.000
_cell.length_c   1.000
_cell.angle_alpha   90.00
_cell.angle_beta   90.00
_cell.angle_gamma   90.00
#
_symmetry.space_group_name_H-M   'P 1'
#
loop_
_entity.id
_entity.type
_entity.pdbx_description
1 polymer ?
#
loop_
_entity_poly.entity_id
_entity_poly.type
_entity_poly.pdbx_seq_one_letter_code
_entity_poly.pdbx_strand_id
1 'polypeptide(L)'
;MRTRPNASGFTLIELVISASLMALILTSAYLCLSSGMSSQKLVDSRTEALQSARVAMAMMSADLRAACPLSKEIAFLGMRRMVEEIDADNLDFGTHHYTPQRAREGDFCETSYFVAREPESGKFSLWRRRDPTPDDEPLSGGSREEIARGLRGLRFEYYDGWEWFDEWGDPQGKGKAENSLREQPNLSGLPEAVRITLWIDPQARSTARAPKEGKTSEPPVILQTVARLNLAAISQRSSSDAATNSVRNATTESNPPTPEGGNP
;
A
#
# COMPACT_ATOMS: atom_id res chain seq x y z
N MET A 1 -3.77 82.29 44.08
CA MET A 1 -2.92 81.30 44.77
C MET A 1 -3.07 79.98 44.02
N ARG A 2 -2.10 79.61 43.17
CA ARG A 2 -2.14 78.37 42.36
C ARG A 2 -1.36 77.29 43.11
N THR A 3 -2.06 76.26 43.58
CA THR A 3 -1.44 75.05 44.14
C THR A 3 -0.76 74.27 43.02
N ARG A 4 0.56 74.09 43.12
CA ARG A 4 1.28 73.17 42.23
C ARG A 4 0.95 71.74 42.67
N PRO A 5 0.55 70.84 41.75
CA PRO A 5 0.40 69.43 42.10
C PRO A 5 1.79 68.86 42.46
N ASN A 6 1.88 68.13 43.56
CA ASN A 6 3.07 67.38 43.93
C ASN A 6 3.33 66.33 42.84
N ALA A 7 4.38 66.54 42.03
CA ALA A 7 4.89 65.51 41.14
C ALA A 7 5.68 64.51 41.99
N SER A 8 5.00 63.47 42.48
CA SER A 8 5.65 62.32 43.09
C SER A 8 6.40 61.53 42.00
N GLY A 9 7.73 61.55 42.05
CA GLY A 9 8.56 60.69 41.21
C GLY A 9 8.46 59.22 41.66
N PHE A 10 8.63 58.30 40.72
CA PHE A 10 8.68 56.86 41.01
C PHE A 10 9.80 56.53 42.00
N THR A 11 9.52 55.63 42.94
CA THR A 11 10.54 55.15 43.88
C THR A 11 11.43 54.11 43.19
N LEU A 12 12.70 54.04 43.61
CA LEU A 12 13.66 53.07 43.05
C LEU A 12 13.17 51.61 43.25
N ILE A 13 12.47 51.35 44.36
CA ILE A 13 11.86 50.04 44.63
C ILE A 13 10.74 49.70 43.63
N GLU A 14 9.93 50.67 43.23
CA GLU A 14 8.83 50.47 42.28
C GLU A 14 9.33 50.18 40.86
N LEU A 15 10.45 50.80 40.46
CA LEU A 15 11.14 50.48 39.22
C LEU A 15 11.66 49.03 39.22
N VAL A 16 12.26 48.59 40.33
CA VAL A 16 12.78 47.21 40.47
C VAL A 16 11.65 46.18 40.47
N ILE A 17 10.53 46.46 41.14
CA ILE A 17 9.35 45.58 41.13
C ILE A 17 8.75 45.52 39.73
N SER A 18 8.59 46.65 39.05
CA SER A 18 8.04 46.69 37.68
C SER A 18 8.93 45.93 36.69
N ALA A 19 10.26 46.12 36.78
CA ALA A 19 11.22 45.41 35.95
C ALA A 19 11.22 43.89 36.22
N SER A 20 11.12 43.47 37.49
CA SER A 20 11.08 42.05 37.84
C SER A 20 9.79 41.37 37.37
N LEU A 21 8.63 42.02 37.52
CA LEU A 21 7.36 41.53 36.97
C LEU A 21 7.39 41.43 35.45
N MET A 22 7.94 42.43 34.76
CA MET A 22 8.08 42.41 33.31
C MET A 22 8.99 41.25 32.84
N ALA A 23 10.12 41.03 33.51
CA ALA A 23 11.02 39.94 33.21
C ALA A 23 10.35 38.57 33.40
N LEU A 24 9.56 38.38 34.46
CA LEU A 24 8.79 37.16 34.70
C LEU A 24 7.75 36.91 33.59
N ILE A 25 7.00 37.94 33.19
CA ILE A 25 5.99 37.85 32.13
C ILE A 25 6.65 37.47 30.79
N LEU A 26 7.73 38.17 30.42
CA LEU A 26 8.45 37.90 29.17
C LEU A 26 9.04 36.48 29.15
N THR A 27 9.57 36.02 30.29
CA THR A 27 10.11 34.65 30.41
C THR A 27 9.00 33.61 30.24
N SER A 28 7.84 33.79 30.89
CA SER A 28 6.70 32.89 30.74
C SER A 28 6.17 32.86 29.30
N ALA A 29 6.03 34.04 28.67
CA ALA A 29 5.61 34.14 27.27
C ALA A 29 6.60 33.45 26.32
N TYR A 30 7.91 33.63 26.55
CA TYR A 30 8.95 32.98 25.77
C TYR A 30 8.91 31.45 25.92
N LEU A 31 8.73 30.93 27.13
CA LEU A 31 8.60 29.49 27.38
C LEU A 31 7.36 28.91 26.67
N CYS A 32 6.23 29.62 26.72
CA CYS A 32 5.01 29.20 26.01
C CYS A 32 5.24 29.14 24.49
N LEU A 33 5.85 30.18 23.91
CA LEU A 33 6.16 30.24 22.48
C LEU A 33 7.15 29.13 22.07
N SER A 34 8.23 28.96 22.84
CA SER A 34 9.23 27.92 22.60
C SER A 34 8.62 26.51 22.67
N SER A 35 7.77 26.27 23.67
CA SER A 35 7.00 25.02 23.79
C SER A 35 6.13 24.81 22.55
N GLY A 36 5.36 25.82 22.13
CA GLY A 36 4.49 25.73 20.95
C GLY A 36 5.26 25.40 19.66
N MET A 37 6.38 26.07 19.41
CA MET A 37 7.22 25.80 18.24
C MET A 37 7.82 24.38 18.28
N SER A 38 8.20 23.89 19.46
CA SER A 38 8.73 22.52 19.61
C SER A 38 7.65 21.46 19.35
N SER A 39 6.42 21.70 19.81
CA SER A 39 5.27 20.84 19.58
C SER A 39 4.89 20.80 18.10
N GLN A 40 4.94 21.94 17.40
CA GLN A 40 4.64 22.02 15.97
C GLN A 40 5.58 21.11 15.16
N LYS A 41 6.90 21.21 15.39
CA LYS A 41 7.89 20.38 14.68
C LYS A 41 7.66 18.87 14.85
N LEU A 42 7.20 18.46 16.04
CA LEU A 42 6.88 17.05 16.31
C LEU A 42 5.62 16.59 15.57
N VAL A 43 4.61 17.46 15.48
CA VAL A 43 3.38 17.17 14.75
C VAL A 43 3.66 17.11 13.26
N ASP A 44 4.47 18.03 12.72
CA ASP A 44 4.78 18.10 11.30
C ASP A 44 5.36 16.77 10.78
N SER A 45 6.36 16.20 11.45
CA SER A 45 6.97 14.93 10.99
C SER A 45 5.97 13.76 10.98
N ARG A 46 5.11 13.68 12.00
CA ARG A 46 4.04 12.67 12.06
C ARG A 46 3.01 12.87 10.95
N THR A 47 2.62 14.11 10.68
CA THR A 47 1.66 14.41 9.60
C THR A 47 2.23 14.06 8.24
N GLU A 48 3.50 14.35 7.98
CA GLU A 48 4.18 13.96 6.74
C GLU A 48 4.22 12.44 6.56
N ALA A 49 4.61 11.69 7.61
CA ALA A 49 4.65 10.23 7.55
C ALA A 49 3.26 9.63 7.29
N LEU A 50 2.22 10.13 7.95
CA LEU A 50 0.84 9.72 7.73
C LEU A 50 0.35 10.04 6.31
N GLN A 51 0.68 11.22 5.78
CA GLN A 51 0.33 11.59 4.41
C GLN A 51 1.03 10.69 3.39
N SER A 52 2.34 10.48 3.55
CA SER A 52 3.13 9.56 2.71
C SER A 52 2.54 8.15 2.71
N ALA A 53 2.23 7.61 3.90
CA ALA A 53 1.63 6.30 4.03
C ALA A 53 0.23 6.23 3.38
N ARG A 54 -0.62 7.24 3.57
CA ARG A 54 -1.95 7.29 2.93
C ARG A 54 -1.84 7.30 1.40
N VAL A 55 -0.90 8.06 0.86
CA VAL A 55 -0.65 8.13 -0.58
C VAL A 55 -0.15 6.78 -1.12
N ALA A 56 0.79 6.14 -0.43
CA ALA A 56 1.26 4.79 -0.76
C ALA A 56 0.13 3.75 -0.76
N MET A 57 -0.72 3.77 0.28
CA MET A 57 -1.87 2.88 0.42
C MET A 57 -2.91 3.11 -0.68
N ALA A 58 -3.15 4.38 -1.04
CA ALA A 58 -4.07 4.74 -2.11
C ALA A 58 -3.55 4.25 -3.48
N MET A 59 -2.25 4.37 -3.75
CA MET A 59 -1.62 3.85 -4.97
C MET A 59 -1.74 2.33 -5.06
N MET A 60 -1.30 1.59 -4.03
CA MET A 60 -1.44 0.13 -4.01
C MET A 60 -2.89 -0.32 -4.18
N SER A 61 -3.83 0.36 -3.52
CA SER A 61 -5.26 0.05 -3.65
C SER A 61 -5.82 0.37 -5.03
N ALA A 62 -5.31 1.38 -5.73
CA ALA A 62 -5.75 1.72 -7.08
C ALA A 62 -5.29 0.66 -8.08
N ASP A 63 -4.01 0.27 -8.00
CA ASP A 63 -3.43 -0.77 -8.85
C ASP A 63 -4.15 -2.11 -8.63
N LEU A 64 -4.36 -2.50 -7.37
CA LEU A 64 -5.06 -3.74 -6.99
C LEU A 64 -6.52 -3.76 -7.43
N ARG A 65 -7.25 -2.63 -7.39
CA ARG A 65 -8.63 -2.61 -7.86
C ARG A 65 -8.74 -2.93 -9.35
N ALA A 66 -7.73 -2.62 -10.15
CA ALA A 66 -7.70 -2.93 -11.58
C ALA A 66 -6.78 -4.13 -11.89
N ALA A 67 -6.51 -4.99 -10.89
CA ALA A 67 -5.65 -6.15 -11.07
C ALA A 67 -6.24 -7.13 -12.08
N CYS A 68 -5.36 -7.68 -12.91
CA CYS A 68 -5.61 -8.73 -13.89
C CYS A 68 -4.45 -9.73 -13.87
N PRO A 69 -4.60 -10.90 -14.53
CA PRO A 69 -3.52 -11.87 -14.62
C PRO A 69 -2.24 -11.25 -15.19
N LEU A 70 -1.10 -11.46 -14.54
CA LEU A 70 0.20 -10.92 -14.93
C LEU A 70 0.71 -11.51 -16.26
N SER A 71 0.60 -12.82 -16.45
CA SER A 71 0.93 -13.53 -17.68
C SER A 71 0.03 -14.76 -17.83
N LYS A 72 0.30 -15.60 -18.85
CA LYS A 72 -0.44 -16.86 -19.06
C LYS A 72 -0.09 -17.90 -17.97
N GLU A 73 1.15 -17.87 -17.48
CA GLU A 73 1.69 -18.81 -16.52
C GLU A 73 1.54 -18.31 -15.08
N ILE A 74 1.61 -16.99 -14.87
CA ILE A 74 1.57 -16.36 -13.55
C ILE A 74 0.37 -15.41 -13.52
N ALA A 75 -0.67 -15.73 -12.74
CA ALA A 75 -1.82 -14.83 -12.60
C ALA A 75 -1.51 -13.68 -11.64
N PHE A 76 -1.04 -14.03 -10.44
CA PHE A 76 -0.83 -13.10 -9.34
C PHE A 76 0.12 -13.77 -8.36
N LEU A 77 1.10 -13.03 -7.86
CA LEU A 77 2.15 -13.57 -7.02
C LEU A 77 2.34 -12.70 -5.78
N GLY A 78 2.08 -13.29 -4.63
CA GLY A 78 2.29 -12.70 -3.33
C GLY A 78 3.26 -13.54 -2.53
N MET A 79 4.45 -13.00 -2.24
CA MET A 79 5.50 -13.74 -1.56
C MET A 79 5.81 -13.11 -0.21
N ARG A 80 5.83 -13.93 0.83
CA ARG A 80 6.32 -13.50 2.13
C ARG A 80 7.84 -13.37 2.07
N ARG A 81 8.34 -12.22 2.52
CA ARG A 81 9.77 -11.97 2.54
C ARG A 81 10.16 -11.17 3.77
N MET A 82 11.27 -11.57 4.37
CA MET A 82 11.97 -10.79 5.38
C MET A 82 13.22 -10.17 4.75
N VAL A 83 13.45 -8.88 5.00
CA VAL A 83 14.72 -8.23 4.71
C VAL A 83 15.31 -7.78 6.03
N GLU A 84 16.42 -8.40 6.42
CA GLU A 84 16.99 -8.29 7.77
C GLU A 84 15.97 -8.78 8.80
N GLU A 85 15.31 -7.87 9.52
CA GLU A 85 14.36 -8.17 10.60
C GLU A 85 13.00 -7.50 10.38
N ILE A 86 12.72 -7.02 9.17
CA ILE A 86 11.44 -6.38 8.83
C ILE A 86 10.64 -7.21 7.82
N ASP A 87 9.32 -7.21 8.02
CA ASP A 87 8.36 -7.70 7.02
C ASP A 87 8.52 -6.88 5.74
N ALA A 88 8.83 -7.53 4.63
CA ALA A 88 9.24 -6.89 3.38
C ALA A 88 8.62 -7.63 2.20
N ASP A 89 7.33 -7.98 2.32
CA ASP A 89 6.62 -8.80 1.36
C ASP A 89 6.70 -8.23 -0.06
N ASN A 90 6.70 -9.15 -1.01
CA ASN A 90 6.75 -8.89 -2.44
C ASN A 90 5.38 -9.19 -3.04
N LEU A 91 4.92 -8.32 -3.95
CA LEU A 91 3.64 -8.47 -4.62
C LEU A 91 3.79 -8.13 -6.11
N ASP A 92 3.48 -9.08 -6.99
CA ASP A 92 3.63 -8.99 -8.44
C ASP A 92 2.32 -9.38 -9.15
N PHE A 93 1.80 -8.50 -10.01
CA PHE A 93 0.54 -8.70 -10.73
C PHE A 93 0.42 -7.78 -11.96
N GLY A 94 -0.47 -8.12 -12.89
CA GLY A 94 -0.84 -7.22 -13.99
C GLY A 94 -1.92 -6.23 -13.54
N THR A 95 -1.93 -5.00 -14.05
CA THR A 95 -2.99 -4.03 -13.78
C THR A 95 -3.37 -3.24 -15.02
N HIS A 96 -4.66 -2.89 -15.14
CA HIS A 96 -5.13 -1.90 -16.10
C HIS A 96 -5.11 -0.46 -15.54
N HIS A 97 -4.62 -0.25 -14.30
CA HIS A 97 -4.42 1.08 -13.74
C HIS A 97 -3.13 1.73 -14.26
N TYR A 98 -3.08 1.96 -15.57
CA TYR A 98 -1.96 2.59 -16.23
C TYR A 98 -2.44 3.54 -17.33
N THR A 99 -1.70 4.63 -17.50
CA THR A 99 -1.96 5.60 -18.58
C THR A 99 -0.76 5.58 -19.52
N PRO A 100 -0.92 5.09 -20.76
CA PRO A 100 0.13 5.10 -21.78
C PRO A 100 0.74 6.49 -21.96
N GLN A 101 2.07 6.57 -21.98
CA GLN A 101 2.83 7.80 -22.19
C GLN A 101 3.59 7.80 -23.53
N ARG A 102 3.86 6.61 -24.09
CA ARG A 102 4.61 6.44 -25.34
C ARG A 102 3.81 5.64 -26.36
N ALA A 103 4.19 5.77 -27.63
CA ALA A 103 3.65 4.93 -28.68
C ALA A 103 3.98 3.45 -28.41
N ARG A 104 3.03 2.55 -28.69
CA ARG A 104 3.10 1.09 -28.44
C ARG A 104 2.95 0.65 -26.97
N GLU A 105 2.63 1.56 -26.06
CA GLU A 105 2.20 1.18 -24.71
C GLU A 105 0.69 0.88 -24.70
N GLY A 106 0.30 -0.21 -24.02
CA GLY A 106 -1.08 -0.57 -23.77
C GLY A 106 -1.58 -0.04 -22.42
N ASP A 107 -2.87 -0.27 -22.14
CA ASP A 107 -3.47 0.02 -20.82
C ASP A 107 -3.08 -1.00 -19.75
N PHE A 108 -2.55 -2.16 -20.15
CA PHE A 108 -1.96 -3.16 -19.29
C PHE A 108 -0.55 -2.77 -18.84
N CYS A 109 -0.23 -3.01 -17.58
CA CYS A 109 1.06 -2.79 -16.99
C CYS A 109 1.39 -3.87 -15.95
N GLU A 110 2.56 -4.49 -16.09
CA GLU A 110 3.12 -5.36 -15.06
C GLU A 110 3.58 -4.51 -13.89
N THR A 111 3.11 -4.84 -12.70
CA THR A 111 3.39 -4.05 -11.49
C THR A 111 3.96 -4.94 -10.39
N SER A 112 5.03 -4.45 -9.77
CA SER A 112 5.65 -5.09 -8.61
C SER A 112 5.77 -4.11 -7.45
N TYR A 113 5.35 -4.50 -6.26
CA TYR A 113 5.63 -3.78 -5.01
C TYR A 113 6.64 -4.56 -4.19
N PHE A 114 7.67 -3.87 -3.70
CA PHE A 114 8.69 -4.48 -2.86
C PHE A 114 9.39 -3.44 -1.99
N VAL A 115 9.96 -3.92 -0.88
CA VAL A 115 10.76 -3.08 0.01
C VAL A 115 12.25 -3.26 -0.31
N ALA A 116 12.98 -2.16 -0.37
CA ALA A 116 14.43 -2.17 -0.54
C ALA A 116 15.10 -1.22 0.45
N ARG A 117 16.31 -1.59 0.87
CA ARG A 117 17.15 -0.78 1.75
C ARG A 117 17.92 0.25 0.93
N GLU A 118 17.87 1.50 1.36
CA GLU A 118 18.65 2.59 0.78
C GLU A 118 20.11 2.49 1.26
N PRO A 119 21.10 2.39 0.35
CA PRO A 119 22.51 2.20 0.75
C PRO A 119 23.08 3.33 1.61
N GLU A 120 22.68 4.57 1.35
CA GLU A 120 23.24 5.76 2.03
C GLU A 120 22.65 5.98 3.43
N SER A 121 21.33 5.86 3.56
CA SER A 121 20.64 6.16 4.81
C SER A 121 20.41 4.93 5.70
N GLY A 122 20.53 3.73 5.12
CA GLY A 122 20.20 2.47 5.77
C GLY A 122 18.70 2.28 6.03
N LYS A 123 17.84 3.21 5.60
CA LYS A 123 16.38 3.16 5.78
C LYS A 123 15.75 2.29 4.70
N PHE A 124 14.54 1.80 4.96
CA PHE A 124 13.77 1.05 3.98
C PHE A 124 12.79 1.96 3.24
N SER A 125 12.65 1.71 1.95
CA SER A 125 11.71 2.39 1.07
C SER A 125 10.83 1.38 0.34
N LEU A 126 9.56 1.76 0.12
CA LEU A 126 8.63 1.05 -0.75
C LEU A 126 8.90 1.48 -2.19
N TRP A 127 9.12 0.49 -3.05
CA TRP A 127 9.29 0.68 -4.48
C TRP A 127 8.13 0.07 -5.24
N ARG A 128 7.75 0.73 -6.33
CA ARG A 128 6.86 0.18 -7.35
C ARG A 128 7.65 0.04 -8.65
N ARG A 129 7.69 -1.18 -9.22
CA ARG A 129 8.09 -1.40 -10.61
C ARG A 129 6.86 -1.30 -11.49
N ARG A 130 6.99 -0.67 -12.66
CA ARG A 130 5.98 -0.65 -13.72
C ARG A 130 6.60 -0.95 -15.07
N ASP A 131 6.11 -1.98 -15.74
CA ASP A 131 6.46 -2.31 -17.12
C ASP A 131 5.19 -2.36 -18.00
N PRO A 132 5.00 -1.37 -18.89
CA PRO A 132 3.88 -1.34 -19.82
C PRO A 132 4.13 -2.12 -21.12
N THR A 133 5.23 -2.87 -21.21
CA THR A 133 5.63 -3.65 -22.37
C THR A 133 5.69 -5.14 -22.04
N PRO A 134 4.56 -5.87 -22.11
CA PRO A 134 4.52 -7.29 -21.77
C PRO A 134 5.46 -8.12 -22.65
N ASP A 135 6.29 -8.93 -22.02
CA ASP A 135 7.21 -9.86 -22.66
C ASP A 135 7.18 -11.25 -21.99
N ASP A 136 8.17 -12.10 -22.30
CA ASP A 136 8.25 -13.45 -21.75
C ASP A 136 8.83 -13.47 -20.31
N GLU A 137 9.31 -12.33 -19.78
CA GLU A 137 9.90 -12.17 -18.45
C GLU A 137 9.10 -11.17 -17.59
N PRO A 138 7.86 -11.50 -17.15
CA PRO A 138 6.92 -10.55 -16.55
C PRO A 138 7.33 -9.99 -15.16
N LEU A 139 8.43 -10.47 -14.60
CA LEU A 139 8.99 -10.02 -13.32
C LEU A 139 10.24 -9.13 -13.50
N SER A 140 10.70 -8.96 -14.74
CA SER A 140 11.89 -8.21 -15.13
C SER A 140 11.54 -6.84 -15.69
N GLY A 141 12.54 -6.08 -16.12
CA GLY A 141 12.32 -4.85 -16.89
C GLY A 141 11.66 -3.70 -16.11
N GLY A 142 10.94 -2.87 -16.86
CA GLY A 142 10.20 -1.72 -16.36
C GLY A 142 11.03 -0.58 -15.77
N SER A 143 10.29 0.40 -15.24
CA SER A 143 10.82 1.52 -14.48
C SER A 143 10.51 1.33 -12.99
N ARG A 144 11.40 1.79 -12.12
CA ARG A 144 11.21 1.73 -10.66
C ARG A 144 11.02 3.13 -10.12
N GLU A 145 10.01 3.28 -9.27
CA GLU A 145 9.72 4.51 -8.58
C GLU A 145 9.59 4.28 -7.08
N GLU A 146 10.12 5.23 -6.31
CA GLU A 146 10.03 5.21 -4.86
C GLU A 146 8.70 5.83 -4.43
N ILE A 147 7.90 5.04 -3.70
CA ILE A 147 6.54 5.40 -3.29
C ILE A 147 6.53 6.04 -1.91
N ALA A 148 7.28 5.45 -0.97
CA ALA A 148 7.36 5.92 0.40
C ALA A 148 8.71 5.56 1.02
N ARG A 149 9.24 6.46 1.84
CA ARG A 149 10.49 6.29 2.61
C ARG A 149 10.19 6.00 4.07
N GLY A 150 11.13 5.35 4.75
CA GLY A 150 11.05 5.17 6.20
C GLY A 150 10.15 4.03 6.64
N LEU A 151 10.07 2.97 5.83
CA LEU A 151 9.31 1.80 6.19
C LEU A 151 9.97 1.06 7.36
N ARG A 152 9.13 0.53 8.24
CA ARG A 152 9.47 -0.44 9.27
C ARG A 152 8.90 -1.82 8.98
N GLY A 153 8.04 -1.92 7.96
CA GLY A 153 7.51 -3.17 7.46
C GLY A 153 6.45 -2.95 6.38
N LEU A 154 6.22 -3.97 5.57
CA LEU A 154 5.12 -4.09 4.62
C LEU A 154 4.67 -5.56 4.60
N ARG A 155 3.37 -5.76 4.80
CA ARG A 155 2.75 -7.08 4.75
C ARG A 155 1.54 -7.09 3.85
N PHE A 156 1.41 -8.17 3.09
CA PHE A 156 0.22 -8.46 2.32
C PHE A 156 -0.43 -9.77 2.81
N GLU A 157 -1.75 -9.78 2.89
CA GLU A 157 -2.53 -10.99 3.13
C GLU A 157 -3.62 -11.07 2.05
N TYR A 158 -3.97 -12.27 1.63
CA TYR A 158 -4.76 -12.54 0.43
C TYR A 158 -6.02 -13.34 0.80
N TYR A 159 -7.18 -12.86 0.39
CA TYR A 159 -8.47 -13.48 0.69
C TYR A 159 -9.00 -14.27 -0.50
N ASP A 160 -9.33 -15.54 -0.32
CA ASP A 160 -9.88 -16.41 -1.37
C ASP A 160 -11.42 -16.43 -1.42
N GLY A 161 -12.08 -15.75 -0.49
CA GLY A 161 -13.54 -15.83 -0.28
C GLY A 161 -13.94 -16.56 1.01
N TRP A 162 -13.00 -17.25 1.65
CA TRP A 162 -13.22 -18.03 2.87
C TRP A 162 -12.20 -17.68 3.96
N GLU A 163 -10.92 -17.72 3.63
CA GLU A 163 -9.82 -17.53 4.55
C GLU A 163 -8.74 -16.59 4.00
N TRP A 164 -7.86 -16.14 4.90
CA TRP A 164 -6.75 -15.25 4.57
C TRP A 164 -5.45 -16.05 4.52
N PHE A 165 -4.72 -15.88 3.43
CA PHE A 165 -3.42 -16.48 3.18
C PHE A 165 -2.31 -15.43 3.26
N ASP A 166 -1.15 -15.89 3.69
CA ASP A 166 0.07 -15.08 3.80
C ASP A 166 0.84 -15.00 2.47
N GLU A 167 0.57 -15.92 1.56
CA GLU A 167 1.19 -16.05 0.25
C GLU A 167 0.13 -16.41 -0.80
N TRP A 168 0.36 -16.00 -2.04
CA TRP A 168 -0.53 -16.27 -3.16
C TRP A 168 0.24 -16.59 -4.44
N GLY A 169 -0.30 -17.49 -5.23
CA GLY A 169 0.33 -18.01 -6.44
C GLY A 169 1.42 -19.03 -6.14
N ASP A 170 1.97 -19.59 -7.22
CA ASP A 170 3.04 -20.57 -7.16
C ASP A 170 4.13 -20.21 -8.18
N PRO A 171 5.15 -19.44 -7.78
CA PRO A 171 6.20 -19.01 -8.70
C PRO A 171 7.07 -20.17 -9.18
N GLN A 172 7.02 -21.33 -8.52
CA GLN A 172 7.93 -22.47 -8.75
C GLN A 172 7.20 -23.71 -9.27
N GLY A 173 5.87 -23.66 -9.45
CA GLY A 173 5.05 -24.80 -9.83
C GLY A 173 5.09 -25.96 -8.82
N LYS A 174 5.54 -25.72 -7.59
CA LYS A 174 5.73 -26.73 -6.54
C LYS A 174 4.42 -27.35 -6.06
N GLY A 175 3.31 -26.64 -6.16
CA GLY A 175 1.98 -27.15 -5.83
C GLY A 175 1.53 -28.30 -6.72
N LYS A 176 2.15 -28.50 -7.89
CA LYS A 176 1.91 -29.66 -8.76
C LYS A 176 2.68 -30.92 -8.33
N ALA A 177 3.65 -30.80 -7.41
CA ALA A 177 4.54 -31.89 -7.02
C ALA A 177 4.11 -32.61 -5.72
N GLU A 178 3.24 -32.01 -4.91
CA GLU A 178 2.80 -32.61 -3.66
C GLU A 178 1.46 -33.33 -3.86
N ASN A 179 1.47 -34.66 -3.64
CA ASN A 179 0.30 -35.56 -3.57
C ASN A 179 -0.63 -35.22 -2.38
N SER A 180 -1.00 -33.94 -2.23
CA SER A 180 -1.98 -33.50 -1.24
C SER A 180 -3.34 -33.47 -1.93
N LEU A 181 -4.26 -34.33 -1.46
CA LEU A 181 -5.67 -34.39 -1.88
C LEU A 181 -6.48 -33.11 -1.50
N ARG A 182 -5.80 -32.02 -1.17
CA ARG A 182 -6.40 -30.73 -0.82
C ARG A 182 -6.12 -29.77 -1.95
N GLU A 183 -7.17 -29.35 -2.66
CA GLU A 183 -7.11 -28.18 -3.53
C GLU A 183 -6.63 -27.00 -2.67
N GLN A 184 -5.49 -26.41 -3.01
CA GLN A 184 -4.99 -25.20 -2.37
C GLN A 184 -5.50 -24.00 -3.18
N PRO A 185 -6.54 -23.28 -2.70
CA PRO A 185 -7.22 -22.28 -3.50
C PRO A 185 -6.31 -21.08 -3.83
N ASN A 186 -5.28 -20.83 -3.02
CA ASN A 186 -4.35 -19.72 -3.16
C ASN A 186 -3.24 -19.94 -4.20
N LEU A 187 -3.15 -21.09 -4.87
CA LEU A 187 -2.08 -21.36 -5.85
C LEU A 187 -2.35 -20.82 -7.26
N SER A 188 -3.59 -20.44 -7.56
CA SER A 188 -3.97 -19.98 -8.90
C SER A 188 -5.08 -18.94 -8.89
N GLY A 189 -5.19 -18.17 -9.98
CA GLY A 189 -6.18 -17.11 -10.10
C GLY A 189 -5.83 -15.86 -9.29
N LEU A 190 -6.82 -14.96 -9.19
CA LEU A 190 -6.71 -13.71 -8.44
C LEU A 190 -7.37 -13.89 -7.06
N PRO A 191 -6.83 -13.28 -5.99
CA PRO A 191 -7.53 -13.20 -4.71
C PRO A 191 -8.77 -12.30 -4.83
N GLU A 192 -9.79 -12.52 -3.99
CA GLU A 192 -10.95 -11.61 -3.93
C GLU A 192 -10.61 -10.26 -3.30
N ALA A 193 -9.69 -10.29 -2.32
CA ALA A 193 -9.21 -9.09 -1.66
C ALA A 193 -7.77 -9.24 -1.17
N VAL A 194 -7.08 -8.11 -1.06
CA VAL A 194 -5.73 -8.03 -0.49
C VAL A 194 -5.77 -7.06 0.67
N ARG A 195 -5.32 -7.51 1.83
CA ARG A 195 -5.09 -6.67 3.00
C ARG A 195 -3.66 -6.20 2.95
N ILE A 196 -3.50 -4.89 3.04
CA ILE A 196 -2.21 -4.22 3.03
C ILE A 196 -1.98 -3.69 4.44
N THR A 197 -0.85 -4.04 5.04
CA THR A 197 -0.41 -3.50 6.32
C THR A 197 0.94 -2.82 6.12
N LEU A 198 1.00 -1.52 6.41
CA LEU A 198 2.18 -0.69 6.23
C LEU A 198 2.60 -0.11 7.59
N TRP A 199 3.87 -0.31 7.96
CA TRP A 199 4.48 0.29 9.14
C TRP A 199 5.46 1.36 8.69
N ILE A 200 5.25 2.61 9.13
CA ILE A 200 6.12 3.75 8.79
C ILE A 200 6.70 4.40 10.04
N ASP A 201 7.95 4.83 9.95
CA ASP A 201 8.62 5.58 10.99
C ASP A 201 8.30 7.09 10.86
N PRO A 202 7.65 7.70 11.86
CA PRO A 202 7.25 9.11 11.83
C PRO A 202 8.43 10.11 11.82
N GLN A 203 9.66 9.65 12.04
CA GLN A 203 10.86 10.48 12.07
C GLN A 203 11.77 10.24 10.85
N ALA A 204 11.40 9.34 9.94
CA ALA A 204 12.28 8.90 8.86
C ALA A 204 12.68 9.98 7.85
N ARG A 205 11.92 11.07 7.71
CA ARG A 205 12.25 12.14 6.77
C ARG A 205 13.12 13.25 7.36
N SER A 206 13.31 13.27 8.68
CA SER A 206 14.21 14.22 9.31
C SER A 206 15.64 13.94 8.83
N THR A 207 16.21 14.87 8.06
CA THR A 207 17.61 14.88 7.64
C THR A 207 18.58 15.10 8.82
N ALA A 208 18.04 15.32 10.03
CA ALA A 208 18.83 15.59 11.21
C ALA A 208 19.37 14.31 11.84
N ARG A 209 20.54 13.87 11.34
CA ARG A 209 21.52 12.96 11.98
C ARG A 209 20.98 11.58 12.36
N ALA A 210 21.78 10.54 12.10
CA ALA A 210 21.52 9.19 12.61
C ALA A 210 21.14 9.26 14.10
N PRO A 211 20.13 8.49 14.54
CA PRO A 211 19.75 8.47 15.95
C PRO A 211 21.00 8.12 16.77
N LYS A 212 21.32 8.96 17.76
CA LYS A 212 22.30 8.58 18.78
C LYS A 212 21.82 7.28 19.41
N GLU A 213 22.70 6.28 19.47
CA GLU A 213 22.45 5.01 20.16
C GLU A 213 21.81 5.29 21.53
N GLY A 214 20.66 4.66 21.79
CA GLY A 214 19.96 4.75 23.08
C GLY A 214 18.68 5.58 23.14
N LYS A 215 18.19 6.20 22.04
CA LYS A 215 16.82 6.72 22.01
C LYS A 215 15.84 5.58 21.70
N THR A 216 14.93 5.30 22.64
CA THR A 216 13.77 4.41 22.46
C THR A 216 13.06 4.80 21.16
N SER A 217 13.07 3.91 20.16
CA SER A 217 12.40 4.15 18.88
C SER A 217 10.92 4.40 19.16
N GLU A 218 10.40 5.52 18.68
CA GLU A 218 8.96 5.79 18.72
C GLU A 218 8.22 4.62 18.04
N PRO A 219 7.06 4.16 18.55
CA PRO A 219 6.32 3.09 17.90
C PRO A 219 5.99 3.50 16.45
N PRO A 220 6.10 2.57 15.49
CA PRO A 220 5.77 2.85 14.11
C PRO A 220 4.29 3.20 13.98
N VAL A 221 3.98 4.06 13.03
CA VAL A 221 2.60 4.32 12.63
C VAL A 221 2.17 3.17 11.73
N ILE A 222 1.07 2.51 12.09
CA ILE A 222 0.52 1.36 11.38
C ILE A 222 -0.72 1.80 10.61
N LEU A 223 -0.71 1.58 9.30
CA LEU A 223 -1.89 1.74 8.46
C LEU A 223 -2.27 0.40 7.87
N GLN A 224 -3.55 0.08 7.93
CA GLN A 224 -4.11 -1.13 7.36
C GLN A 224 -5.29 -0.78 6.46
N THR A 225 -5.36 -1.41 5.30
CA THR A 225 -6.51 -1.31 4.40
C THR A 225 -6.77 -2.64 3.72
N VAL A 226 -7.97 -2.79 3.15
CA VAL A 226 -8.35 -3.94 2.34
C VAL A 226 -8.78 -3.45 0.97
N ALA A 227 -8.06 -3.85 -0.07
CA ALA A 227 -8.39 -3.60 -1.46
C ALA A 227 -9.09 -4.85 -2.02
N ARG A 228 -10.36 -4.71 -2.41
CA ARG A 228 -11.05 -5.75 -3.19
C ARG A 228 -10.64 -5.63 -4.65
N LEU A 229 -10.34 -6.76 -5.27
CA LEU A 229 -10.08 -6.81 -6.71
C LEU A 229 -11.43 -6.67 -7.42
N ASN A 230 -11.48 -5.90 -8.51
CA ASN A 230 -12.75 -5.63 -9.19
C ASN A 230 -13.26 -6.91 -9.87
N LEU A 231 -14.33 -7.46 -9.30
CA LEU A 231 -14.96 -8.75 -9.60
C LEU A 231 -15.68 -8.81 -10.97
N ALA A 232 -15.34 -7.96 -11.94
CA ALA A 232 -15.94 -8.03 -13.27
C ALA A 232 -15.73 -9.42 -13.93
N ALA A 233 -14.71 -10.16 -13.50
CA ALA A 233 -14.46 -11.55 -13.89
C ALA A 233 -15.52 -12.57 -13.41
N ILE A 234 -16.28 -12.29 -12.34
CA ILE A 234 -17.41 -13.15 -11.95
C ILE A 234 -18.54 -13.06 -13.00
N SER A 235 -18.69 -11.92 -13.68
CA SER A 235 -19.72 -11.75 -14.70
C SER A 235 -19.42 -12.51 -16.01
N GLN A 236 -18.15 -12.89 -16.27
CA GLN A 236 -17.83 -13.68 -17.46
C GLN A 236 -17.99 -15.19 -17.23
N ARG A 237 -17.69 -15.71 -16.03
CA ARG A 237 -17.93 -17.13 -15.69
C ARG A 237 -19.41 -17.52 -15.80
N SER A 238 -20.34 -16.64 -15.41
CA SER A 238 -21.77 -16.91 -15.57
C SER A 238 -22.23 -16.95 -17.03
N SER A 239 -21.57 -16.19 -17.93
CA SER A 239 -21.93 -16.14 -19.35
C SER A 239 -21.36 -17.30 -20.18
N SER A 240 -20.15 -17.78 -19.86
CA SER A 240 -19.54 -18.92 -20.54
C SER A 240 -20.18 -20.25 -20.14
N ASP A 241 -20.57 -20.42 -18.88
CA ASP A 241 -21.26 -21.63 -18.43
C ASP A 241 -22.70 -21.72 -18.97
N ALA A 242 -23.36 -20.57 -19.18
CA ALA A 242 -24.66 -20.51 -19.85
C ALA A 242 -24.58 -20.87 -21.34
N ALA A 243 -23.55 -20.41 -22.05
CA ALA A 243 -23.35 -20.71 -23.47
C ALA A 243 -23.03 -22.21 -23.68
N THR A 244 -22.22 -22.81 -22.81
CA THR A 244 -21.80 -24.21 -22.93
C THR A 244 -22.94 -25.21 -22.66
N ASN A 245 -23.90 -24.85 -21.79
CA ASN A 245 -25.10 -25.66 -21.54
C ASN A 245 -26.14 -25.56 -22.67
N SER A 246 -26.20 -24.45 -23.41
CA SER A 246 -27.13 -24.31 -24.54
C SER A 246 -26.74 -25.19 -25.75
N VAL A 247 -25.43 -25.40 -25.98
CA VAL A 247 -24.94 -26.20 -27.10
C VAL A 247 -25.08 -27.71 -26.85
N ARG A 248 -25.00 -28.15 -25.58
CA ARG A 248 -25.17 -29.58 -25.23
C ARG A 248 -26.62 -30.07 -25.32
N ASN A 249 -27.61 -29.20 -25.18
CA ASN A 249 -29.02 -29.57 -25.32
C ASN A 249 -29.52 -29.61 -26.77
N ALA A 250 -28.76 -29.08 -27.75
CA ALA A 250 -29.19 -29.05 -29.15
C ALA A 250 -28.75 -30.28 -29.97
N THR A 251 -27.86 -31.13 -29.45
CA THR A 251 -27.28 -32.27 -30.19
C THR A 251 -27.87 -33.63 -29.84
N THR A 252 -28.98 -33.69 -29.10
CA THR A 252 -29.60 -34.97 -28.68
C THR A 252 -31.07 -35.08 -29.08
N GLU A 253 -31.42 -34.69 -30.30
CA GLU A 253 -32.68 -35.11 -30.94
C GLU A 253 -32.46 -35.36 -32.44
N SER A 254 -31.92 -36.53 -32.78
CA SER A 254 -32.01 -37.08 -34.13
C SER A 254 -32.59 -38.49 -34.06
N ASN A 255 -33.92 -38.59 -34.15
CA ASN A 255 -34.63 -39.85 -34.37
C ASN A 255 -34.28 -40.42 -35.75
N PRO A 256 -34.09 -41.75 -35.90
CA PRO A 256 -33.95 -42.37 -37.21
C PRO A 256 -35.33 -42.52 -37.91
N PRO A 257 -35.38 -42.57 -39.26
CA PRO A 257 -36.63 -42.71 -40.01
C PRO A 257 -37.07 -44.18 -40.09
N THR A 258 -38.35 -44.43 -39.84
CA THR A 258 -39.07 -45.65 -40.24
C THR A 258 -39.61 -45.49 -41.67
N PRO A 259 -39.44 -46.48 -42.57
CA PRO A 259 -40.22 -46.55 -43.80
C PRO A 259 -41.45 -47.44 -43.64
N GLU A 260 -42.52 -46.97 -44.29
CA GLU A 260 -43.87 -47.51 -44.55
C GLU A 260 -43.84 -48.96 -45.06
N GLY A 261 -44.85 -49.83 -44.96
CA GLY A 261 -46.31 -49.71 -45.14
C GLY A 261 -46.75 -50.93 -46.00
N GLY A 262 -47.98 -51.43 -45.81
CA GLY A 262 -48.52 -52.68 -46.41
C GLY A 262 -48.61 -52.66 -47.95
N ASN A 263 -48.85 -53.76 -48.66
CA ASN A 263 -50.05 -54.62 -48.74
C ASN A 263 -49.84 -55.58 -49.95
N PRO A 264 -50.75 -56.50 -50.37
CA PRO A 264 -51.95 -57.06 -49.74
C PRO A 264 -51.84 -58.54 -49.35
#